data_AF-A0A0M9GQ55-F1
#
_entry.id   AF-A0A0M9GQ55-F1
#
_cell.length_a   1.000
_cell.length_b   1.000
_cell.length_c   1.000
_cell.angle_alpha   90.00
_cell.angle_beta   90.00
_cell.angle_gamma   90.00
#
_symmetry.space_group_name_H-M   'P 1'
#
loop_
_entity.id
_entity.type
_entity.pdbx_description
1 polymer ?
#
loop_
_entity_poly.entity_id
_entity_poly.type
_entity_poly.pdbx_seq_one_letter_code
_entity_poly.pdbx_strand_id
1 'polypeptide(L)'
;MKKLLNILGLFIFLGMIIMAITNPLTIDPNLGIYQTEKAVIKGDQLYKFVLFLLISSITYFLLVQLYFSTLKGRKVFFIILSFLAIAAPMVAIYLEW
;
A
#
# COMPACT_ATOMS: atom_id res chain seq x y z
N MET A 1 17.85 3.77 12.40
CA MET A 1 17.27 3.63 11.05
C MET A 1 16.19 2.56 10.96
N LYS A 2 16.46 1.28 11.24
CA LYS A 2 15.45 0.19 11.19
C LYS A 2 14.16 0.49 11.98
N LYS A 3 14.30 0.91 13.25
CA LYS A 3 13.15 1.27 14.10
C LYS A 3 12.30 2.39 13.50
N LEU A 4 12.94 3.40 12.91
CA LEU A 4 12.26 4.54 12.28
C LEU A 4 11.47 4.09 11.06
N LEU A 5 12.04 3.24 10.19
CA LEU A 5 11.33 2.65 9.06
C LEU A 5 10.13 1.81 9.53
N ASN A 6 10.30 0.97 10.55
CA ASN A 6 9.18 0.20 11.09
C ASN A 6 8.05 1.09 11.64
N ILE A 7 8.39 2.20 12.30
CA ILE A 7 7.41 3.19 12.78
C ILE A 7 6.70 3.85 11.60
N LEU A 8 7.43 4.27 10.56
CA LEU A 8 6.82 4.83 9.34
C LEU A 8 5.86 3.84 8.68
N GLY A 9 6.28 2.58 8.53
CA GLY A 9 5.42 1.51 8.02
C GLY A 9 4.15 1.37 8.86
N LEU A 10 4.28 1.34 10.18
CA LEU A 10 3.13 1.28 11.09
C LEU A 10 2.14 2.44 10.82
N PHE A 11 2.63 3.69 10.75
CA PHE A 11 1.79 4.86 10.47
C PHE A 11 1.12 4.80 9.10
N ILE A 12 1.83 4.35 8.06
CA ILE A 12 1.29 4.20 6.70
C ILE A 12 0.15 3.18 6.69
N PHE A 13 0.37 1.98 7.24
CA PHE A 13 -0.64 0.92 7.24
C PHE A 13 -1.82 1.25 8.17
N LEU A 14 -1.58 1.83 9.35
CA LEU A 14 -2.68 2.32 10.21
C LEU A 14 -3.47 3.42 9.51
N GLY A 15 -2.80 4.38 8.88
CA GLY A 15 -3.44 5.48 8.16
C GLY A 15 -4.35 4.97 7.05
N MET A 16 -3.91 3.95 6.31
CA MET A 16 -4.73 3.31 5.27
C MET A 16 -5.93 2.55 5.85
N ILE A 17 -5.79 1.86 6.99
CA ILE A 17 -6.91 1.20 7.68
C ILE A 17 -7.94 2.23 8.15
N ILE A 18 -7.47 3.33 8.77
CA ILE A 18 -8.34 4.43 9.21
C ILE A 18 -9.06 4.99 7.99
N MET A 19 -8.36 5.32 6.91
CA MET A 19 -8.94 5.85 5.68
C MET A 19 -10.03 4.93 5.10
N ALA A 20 -9.81 3.62 5.11
CA ALA A 20 -10.79 2.65 4.62
C ALA A 20 -12.07 2.59 5.47
N ILE A 21 -11.96 2.79 6.79
CA ILE A 21 -13.11 2.81 7.71
C ILE A 21 -13.80 4.18 7.72
N THR A 22 -13.05 5.27 7.61
CA THR A 22 -13.59 6.63 7.69
C THR A 22 -14.29 7.09 6.43
N ASN A 23 -14.37 6.24 5.39
CA ASN A 23 -14.90 6.51 4.05
C ASN A 23 -14.09 7.61 3.33
N PRO A 24 -13.46 7.35 2.18
CA PRO A 24 -12.75 8.40 1.47
C PRO A 24 -13.78 9.42 0.99
N LEU A 25 -13.76 10.61 1.59
CA LEU A 25 -14.35 11.79 0.99
C LEU A 25 -13.62 12.02 -0.34
N THR A 26 -14.17 11.49 -1.43
CA THR A 26 -13.73 11.84 -2.78
C THR A 26 -14.05 13.31 -2.97
N ILE A 27 -13.01 14.15 -3.03
CA ILE A 27 -13.16 15.57 -3.37
C ILE A 27 -13.41 15.63 -4.88
N ASP A 28 -14.66 15.93 -5.24
CA ASP A 28 -15.06 16.23 -6.60
C ASP A 28 -14.40 17.56 -7.03
N PRO A 29 -13.87 17.67 -8.27
CA PRO A 29 -13.36 18.94 -8.82
C PRO A 29 -14.39 20.11 -8.77
N ASN A 30 -15.67 19.85 -8.54
CA ASN A 30 -16.74 20.85 -8.38
C ASN A 30 -17.11 21.23 -6.94
N LEU A 31 -16.28 20.95 -5.91
CA LEU A 31 -16.50 21.44 -4.53
C LEU A 31 -17.89 21.06 -3.93
N GLY A 32 -18.49 19.95 -4.37
CA GLY A 32 -19.69 19.39 -3.78
C GLY A 32 -19.35 18.17 -2.93
N ILE A 33 -19.66 18.19 -1.63
CA ILE A 33 -19.58 16.99 -0.79
C ILE A 33 -20.78 16.10 -1.14
N TYR A 34 -20.64 15.26 -2.16
CA TYR A 34 -21.60 14.20 -2.46
C TYR A 34 -21.03 12.87 -1.98
N GLN A 35 -21.71 12.22 -1.03
CA GLN A 35 -21.49 10.80 -0.74
C GLN A 35 -21.97 9.99 -1.95
N THR A 36 -21.08 9.80 -2.92
CA THR A 36 -21.38 8.96 -4.07
C THR A 36 -21.36 7.51 -3.57
N GLU A 37 -22.44 6.74 -3.75
CA GLU A 37 -22.50 5.30 -3.41
C GLU A 37 -21.35 4.46 -4.01
N LYS A 38 -20.62 5.00 -4.99
CA LYS A 38 -19.43 4.41 -5.60
C LYS A 38 -18.15 4.53 -4.76
N ALA A 39 -18.09 5.43 -3.79
CA ALA A 39 -16.94 5.61 -2.88
C ALA A 39 -17.04 4.70 -1.63
N VAL A 40 -18.23 4.18 -1.35
CA VAL A 40 -18.45 3.18 -0.31
C VAL A 40 -17.90 1.85 -0.82
N ILE A 41 -16.79 1.41 -0.24
CA ILE A 41 -16.18 0.13 -0.59
C ILE A 41 -17.22 -0.98 -0.30
N LYS A 42 -17.75 -1.62 -1.35
CA LYS A 42 -18.65 -2.78 -1.20
C LYS A 42 -17.91 -3.92 -0.49
N GLY A 43 -18.63 -4.78 0.23
CA GLY A 43 -18.03 -5.88 1.02
C GLY A 43 -17.00 -6.74 0.25
N ASP A 44 -17.24 -7.03 -1.03
CA ASP A 44 -16.29 -7.74 -1.90
C ASP A 44 -15.01 -6.94 -2.19
N GLN A 45 -15.12 -5.62 -2.35
CA GLN A 45 -13.98 -4.73 -2.55
C GLN A 45 -13.20 -4.49 -1.24
N LEU A 46 -13.87 -4.52 -0.08
CA LEU A 46 -13.21 -4.44 1.23
C LEU A 46 -12.30 -5.65 1.45
N TYR A 47 -12.75 -6.85 1.09
CA TYR A 47 -11.93 -8.06 1.17
C TYR A 47 -10.66 -7.94 0.30
N LYS A 48 -10.79 -7.48 -0.94
CA LYS A 48 -9.64 -7.23 -1.85
C LYS A 48 -8.68 -6.18 -1.29
N PHE A 49 -9.21 -5.09 -0.74
CA PHE A 49 -8.41 -4.04 -0.11
C PHE A 49 -7.66 -4.53 1.13
N VAL A 50 -8.34 -5.25 2.03
CA VAL A 50 -7.73 -5.82 3.25
C VAL A 50 -6.65 -6.83 2.88
N LEU A 51 -6.90 -7.72 1.91
CA LEU A 51 -5.88 -8.65 1.41
C LEU A 51 -4.66 -7.92 0.86
N PHE A 52 -4.89 -6.90 0.01
CA PHE A 52 -3.82 -6.08 -0.54
C PHE A 52 -2.99 -5.41 0.55
N LEU A 53 -3.65 -4.82 1.54
CA LEU A 53 -3.02 -4.15 2.66
C LEU A 53 -2.20 -5.12 3.53
N LEU A 54 -2.74 -6.33 3.77
CA LEU A 54 -2.08 -7.37 4.55
C LEU A 54 -0.80 -7.85 3.83
N ILE A 55 -0.90 -8.22 2.55
CA ILE A 55 0.23 -8.66 1.73
C ILE A 55 1.29 -7.55 1.64
N SER A 56 0.87 -6.31 1.43
CA SER A 56 1.78 -5.16 1.34
C SER A 56 2.50 -4.89 2.66
N SER A 57 1.79 -4.99 3.79
CA SER A 57 2.38 -4.80 5.12
C SER A 57 3.43 -5.85 5.46
N ILE A 58 3.12 -7.13 5.21
CA ILE A 58 4.07 -8.23 5.39
C ILE A 58 5.31 -7.99 4.53
N THR A 59 5.10 -7.70 3.25
CA THR A 59 6.19 -7.45 2.29
C THR A 59 7.07 -6.28 2.76
N TYR A 60 6.46 -5.19 3.22
CA TYR A 60 7.19 -4.04 3.75
C TYR A 60 8.07 -4.41 4.95
N PHE A 61 7.49 -5.00 6.00
CA PHE A 61 8.24 -5.32 7.21
C PHE A 61 9.33 -6.38 6.95
N LEU A 62 9.07 -7.33 6.04
CA LEU A 62 10.05 -8.31 5.59
C LEU A 62 11.19 -7.62 4.83
N LEU A 63 10.90 -6.69 3.92
CA LEU A 63 11.92 -5.92 3.20
C LEU A 63 12.79 -5.08 4.13
N VAL A 64 12.18 -4.39 5.10
CA VAL A 64 12.94 -3.65 6.11
C VAL A 64 13.82 -4.61 6.93
N GLN A 65 13.28 -5.74 7.37
CA GLN A 65 14.05 -6.76 8.08
C GLN A 65 15.22 -7.28 7.23
N LEU A 66 14.98 -7.57 5.96
CA LEU A 66 15.96 -8.12 5.01
C LEU A 66 17.11 -7.12 4.74
N TYR A 67 16.78 -5.85 4.55
CA TYR A 67 17.76 -4.78 4.34
C TYR A 67 18.72 -4.62 5.53
N PHE A 68 18.22 -4.76 6.75
CA PHE A 68 19.06 -4.66 7.96
C PHE A 68 19.67 -5.98 8.43
N SER A 69 19.39 -7.12 7.76
CA SER A 69 19.88 -8.43 8.18
C SER A 69 21.35 -8.65 7.83
N THR A 70 21.74 -8.58 6.55
CA THR A 70 23.11 -8.86 6.10
C THR A 70 23.47 -8.08 4.82
N LEU A 71 24.75 -8.01 4.46
CA LEU A 71 25.23 -7.45 3.18
C LEU A 71 24.61 -8.15 1.96
N LYS A 72 24.45 -9.48 2.02
CA LYS A 72 23.74 -10.24 0.98
C LYS A 72 22.25 -9.89 0.96
N GLY A 73 21.61 -9.76 2.13
CA GLY A 73 20.23 -9.31 2.28
C GLY A 73 19.97 -7.94 1.63
N ARG A 74 20.90 -6.99 1.75
CA ARG A 74 20.80 -5.69 1.06
C ARG A 74 20.81 -5.81 -0.45
N LYS A 75 21.64 -6.67 -1.03
CA LYS A 75 21.63 -6.92 -2.49
C LYS A 75 20.29 -7.49 -2.93
N VAL A 76 19.77 -8.48 -2.20
CA VAL A 76 18.45 -9.07 -2.48
C VAL A 76 17.33 -8.02 -2.35
N PHE A 77 17.39 -7.18 -1.32
CA PHE A 77 16.46 -6.06 -1.15
C PHE A 77 16.43 -5.15 -2.38
N PHE A 78 17.59 -4.71 -2.88
CA PHE A 78 17.63 -3.82 -4.05
C PHE A 78 17.10 -4.51 -5.32
N ILE A 79 17.37 -5.80 -5.49
CA ILE A 79 16.82 -6.59 -6.62
C ILE A 79 15.29 -6.64 -6.54
N ILE A 80 14.74 -6.97 -5.37
CA ILE A 80 13.28 -7.01 -5.17
C ILE A 80 12.67 -5.63 -5.38
N LEU A 81 13.32 -4.58 -4.88
CA LEU A 81 12.85 -3.20 -5.01
C LEU A 81 12.80 -2.76 -6.49
N SER A 82 13.85 -3.05 -7.26
CA SER A 82 13.88 -2.76 -8.70
C SER A 82 12.79 -3.52 -9.45
N PHE A 83 12.58 -4.79 -9.10
CA PHE A 83 11.50 -5.59 -9.69
C PHE A 83 10.12 -4.99 -9.38
N LEU A 84 9.84 -4.63 -8.12
CA LEU A 84 8.59 -3.98 -7.72
C LEU A 84 8.38 -2.64 -8.44
N ALA A 85 9.42 -1.83 -8.55
CA ALA A 85 9.37 -0.51 -9.18
C ALA A 85 9.01 -0.57 -10.67
N ILE A 86 9.34 -1.67 -11.35
CA ILE A 86 9.00 -1.88 -12.76
C ILE A 86 7.64 -2.59 -12.89
N ALA A 87 7.41 -3.64 -12.09
CA ALA A 87 6.21 -4.46 -12.18
C ALA A 87 4.94 -3.68 -11.82
N ALA A 88 4.98 -2.84 -10.79
CA ALA A 88 3.82 -2.08 -10.33
C ALA A 88 3.23 -1.15 -11.43
N PRO A 89 4.00 -0.26 -12.07
CA PRO A 89 3.47 0.58 -13.15
C PRO A 89 3.09 -0.23 -14.40
N MET A 90 3.81 -1.32 -14.72
CA MET A 90 3.41 -2.19 -15.84
C MET A 90 2.02 -2.80 -15.62
N VAL A 91 1.75 -3.31 -14.42
CA VAL A 91 0.44 -3.87 -14.07
C VAL A 91 -0.64 -2.78 -14.08
N ALA A 92 -0.33 -1.58 -13.58
CA ALA A 92 -1.27 -0.45 -13.62
C ALA A 92 -1.68 -0.10 -15.06
N ILE A 93 -0.70 0.04 -15.97
CA ILE A 93 -0.97 0.32 -17.39
C ILE A 93 -1.80 -0.79 -18.04
N TYR A 94 -1.51 -2.06 -17.72
CA TYR A 94 -2.26 -3.20 -18.26
C TYR A 94 -3.71 -3.25 -17.76
N LEU A 95 -3.97 -2.84 -16.52
CA LEU A 95 -5.32 -2.82 -15.93
C LEU A 95 -6.16 -1.60 -16.37
N GLU A 96 -5.52 -0.53 -16.83
CA GLU A 96 -6.18 0.68 -17.36
C GLU A 96 -6.58 0.56 -18.83
N TRP A 97 -6.09 -0.45 -19.56
CA TRP A 97 -6.50 -0.82 -20.93
C TRP A 97 -7.52 -1.97 -20.92
#